data_AF-D2KVA5-F1
#
_entry.id   AF-D2KVA5-F1
#
_cell.length_a   1.000
_cell.length_b   1.000
_cell.length_c   1.000
_cell.angle_alpha   90.00
_cell.angle_beta   90.00
_cell.angle_gamma   90.00
#
_symmetry.space_group_name_H-M   'P 1'
#
loop_
_entity.id
_entity.type
_entity.pdbx_description
1 polymer ?
#
loop_
_entity_poly.entity_id
_entity_poly.type
_entity_poly.pdbx_seq_one_letter_code
_entity_poly.pdbx_strand_id
1 'polypeptide(L)'
;MREQKQIERIIQESVPGKQITLAHVIAAPIKAIYQSLGIEQVGAIGILALTPYETALIAADIAEKSADIDICFVDRFTGSVMFSGDVQSVETALDSVLSYFEANLQFTTVALTRS
;
A
#
# COMPACT_ATOMS: atom_id res chain seq x y z
N MET A 1 -13.19 -11.09 49.98
CA MET A 1 -13.73 -11.73 48.76
C MET A 1 -13.28 -10.89 47.57
N ARG A 2 -12.72 -11.50 46.51
CA ARG A 2 -12.37 -10.75 45.29
C ARG A 2 -13.59 -10.75 44.38
N GLU A 3 -14.11 -9.56 44.03
CA GLU A 3 -15.16 -9.42 43.02
C GLU A 3 -14.67 -10.04 41.70
N GLN A 4 -15.41 -11.01 41.18
CA GLN A 4 -15.17 -11.53 39.85
C GLN A 4 -15.65 -10.50 38.83
N LYS A 5 -14.73 -9.85 38.13
CA LYS A 5 -15.03 -8.94 37.03
C LYS A 5 -15.83 -9.71 35.97
N GLN A 6 -17.08 -9.32 35.75
CA GLN A 6 -17.94 -9.96 34.76
C GLN A 6 -17.40 -9.64 33.36
N ILE A 7 -16.90 -10.65 32.66
CA ILE A 7 -16.34 -10.51 31.30
C ILE A 7 -17.50 -10.62 30.31
N GLU A 8 -17.78 -9.55 29.56
CA GLU A 8 -18.73 -9.59 28.46
C GLU A 8 -18.22 -10.52 27.35
N ARG A 9 -19.14 -11.33 26.80
CA ARG A 9 -18.87 -12.23 25.68
C ARG A 9 -19.59 -11.70 24.45
N ILE A 10 -18.87 -11.63 23.34
CA ILE A 10 -19.39 -11.24 22.03
C ILE A 10 -18.98 -12.29 20.99
N ILE A 11 -19.86 -12.54 20.02
CA ILE A 11 -19.54 -13.31 18.81
C ILE A 11 -19.13 -12.29 17.75
N GLN A 12 -17.94 -12.47 17.17
CA GLN A 12 -17.41 -11.60 16.12
C GLN A 12 -17.09 -12.42 14.88
N GLU A 13 -17.74 -12.07 13.77
CA GLU A 13 -17.40 -12.57 12.45
C GLU A 13 -16.39 -11.62 11.81
N SER A 14 -15.17 -12.12 11.57
CA SER A 14 -14.09 -11.32 11.00
C SER A 14 -14.16 -11.36 9.47
N VAL A 15 -14.28 -10.18 8.85
CA VAL A 15 -14.22 -10.00 7.40
C VAL A 15 -13.21 -8.90 7.07
N PRO A 16 -12.50 -8.97 5.93
CA PRO A 16 -11.59 -7.91 5.55
C PRO A 16 -12.36 -6.64 5.19
N GLY A 17 -11.88 -5.50 5.66
CA GLY A 17 -12.35 -4.19 5.21
C GLY A 17 -11.89 -3.89 3.77
N LYS A 18 -12.36 -2.76 3.22
CA LYS A 18 -11.90 -2.20 1.94
C LYS A 18 -11.15 -0.89 2.21
N GLN A 19 -9.83 -0.96 2.32
CA GLN A 19 -9.02 0.18 2.72
C GLN A 19 -7.61 0.16 2.13
N ILE A 20 -7.11 1.34 1.74
CA ILE A 20 -5.68 1.61 1.56
C ILE A 20 -5.20 2.29 2.85
N THR A 21 -4.30 1.63 3.58
CA THR A 21 -3.80 2.10 4.89
C THR A 21 -2.49 2.86 4.78
N LEU A 22 -1.77 2.71 3.67
CA LEU A 22 -0.53 3.42 3.39
C LEU A 22 -0.43 3.70 1.89
N ALA A 23 -0.10 4.94 1.55
CA ALA A 23 0.37 5.36 0.24
C ALA A 23 1.53 6.33 0.47
N HIS A 24 2.75 5.86 0.25
CA HIS A 24 3.95 6.57 0.67
C HIS A 24 5.01 6.56 -0.42
N VAL A 25 5.62 7.72 -0.66
CA VAL A 25 6.82 7.86 -1.48
C VAL A 25 8.04 8.09 -0.60
N ILE A 26 9.08 7.28 -0.78
CA ILE A 26 10.42 7.56 -0.28
C ILE A 26 11.19 8.17 -1.45
N ALA A 27 11.45 9.49 -1.42
CA ALA A 27 12.00 10.21 -2.57
C ALA A 27 13.48 9.90 -2.81
N ALA A 28 14.23 9.64 -1.75
CA ALA A 28 15.64 9.28 -1.80
C ALA A 28 15.98 8.17 -0.78
N PRO A 29 15.58 6.91 -1.04
CA PRO A 29 15.88 5.78 -0.18
C PRO A 29 17.38 5.62 0.09
N ILE A 30 17.74 5.23 1.32
CA ILE A 30 19.13 4.87 1.61
C ILE A 30 19.49 3.55 0.91
N LYS A 31 20.78 3.39 0.59
CA LYS A 31 21.31 2.20 -0.11
C LYS A 31 20.84 0.86 0.48
N ALA A 32 20.75 0.77 1.80
CA ALA A 32 20.31 -0.44 2.50
C ALA A 32 18.87 -0.86 2.14
N ILE A 33 17.98 0.10 1.81
CA ILE A 33 16.59 -0.18 1.44
C ILE A 33 16.54 -0.87 0.07
N TYR A 34 17.20 -0.29 -0.95
CA TYR A 34 17.26 -0.93 -2.27
C TYR A 34 17.85 -2.34 -2.21
N GLN A 35 18.91 -2.54 -1.41
CA GLN A 35 19.52 -3.85 -1.21
C GLN A 35 18.56 -4.84 -0.56
N SER A 36 17.78 -4.41 0.43
CA SER A 36 16.79 -5.27 1.08
C SER A 36 15.65 -5.69 0.15
N LEU A 37 15.32 -4.84 -0.82
CA LEU A 37 14.28 -5.08 -1.82
C LEU A 37 14.80 -5.82 -3.06
N GLY A 38 16.12 -5.94 -3.21
CA GLY A 38 16.73 -6.59 -4.37
C GLY A 38 16.58 -5.81 -5.68
N ILE A 39 16.40 -4.49 -5.61
CA ILE A 39 16.20 -3.60 -6.77
C ILE A 39 17.42 -2.72 -7.04
N GLU A 40 17.48 -2.15 -8.25
CA GLU A 40 18.52 -1.18 -8.60
C GLU A 40 18.39 0.09 -7.74
N GLN A 41 19.53 0.73 -7.43
CA GLN A 41 19.60 1.95 -6.62
C GLN A 41 19.25 3.19 -7.46
N VAL A 42 18.05 3.20 -8.04
CA VAL A 42 17.61 4.24 -8.95
C VAL A 42 16.22 4.72 -8.54
N GLY A 43 16.09 6.04 -8.37
CA GLY A 43 14.79 6.70 -8.21
C GLY A 43 14.16 6.58 -6.82
N ALA A 44 12.94 7.08 -6.71
CA ALA A 44 12.09 6.97 -5.54
C ALA A 44 11.44 5.58 -5.43
N ILE A 45 10.90 5.26 -4.26
CA ILE A 45 10.11 4.04 -4.02
C ILE A 45 8.70 4.44 -3.57
N GLY A 46 7.69 3.90 -4.26
CA GLY A 46 6.30 3.92 -3.84
C GLY A 46 5.96 2.69 -3.01
N ILE A 47 5.22 2.87 -1.93
CA ILE A 47 4.78 1.80 -1.02
C ILE A 47 3.27 1.92 -0.80
N LEU A 48 2.56 0.82 -1.04
CA LEU A 48 1.15 0.68 -0.75
C LEU A 48 0.89 -0.47 0.22
N ALA A 49 -0.07 -0.26 1.12
CA ALA A 49 -0.67 -1.31 1.95
C ALA A 49 -2.19 -1.29 1.77
N LEU A 50 -2.74 -2.43 1.35
CA LEU A 50 -4.15 -2.57 0.97
C LEU A 50 -4.82 -3.70 1.75
N THR A 51 -6.13 -3.58 1.93
CA THR A 51 -7.00 -4.64 2.41
C THR A 51 -8.30 -4.59 1.59
N PRO A 52 -8.79 -5.71 1.03
CA PRO A 52 -8.24 -7.07 1.10
C PRO A 52 -6.99 -7.25 0.23
N TYR A 53 -6.16 -8.25 0.56
CA TYR A 53 -4.78 -8.37 0.06
C TYR A 53 -4.69 -8.67 -1.44
N GLU A 54 -5.71 -9.30 -2.01
CA GLU A 54 -5.80 -9.62 -3.44
C GLU A 54 -5.81 -8.36 -4.31
N THR A 55 -6.22 -7.21 -3.74
CA THR A 55 -6.22 -5.93 -4.46
C THR A 55 -4.83 -5.36 -4.75
N ALA A 56 -3.78 -5.94 -4.17
CA ALA A 56 -2.39 -5.62 -4.54
C ALA A 56 -2.14 -5.79 -6.05
N LEU A 57 -2.75 -6.80 -6.69
CA LEU A 57 -2.65 -7.01 -8.13
C LEU A 57 -3.30 -5.87 -8.94
N ILE A 58 -4.43 -5.35 -8.46
CA ILE A 58 -5.17 -4.26 -9.10
C ILE A 58 -4.38 -2.96 -8.97
N ALA A 59 -3.84 -2.70 -7.78
CA ALA A 59 -3.02 -1.53 -7.53
C ALA A 59 -1.74 -1.51 -8.38
N ALA A 60 -1.07 -2.65 -8.53
CA ALA A 60 0.11 -2.76 -9.39
C ALA A 60 -0.21 -2.48 -10.86
N ASP A 61 -1.29 -3.08 -11.40
CA ASP A 61 -1.73 -2.86 -12.78
C ASP A 61 -2.06 -1.39 -13.07
N ILE A 62 -2.71 -0.71 -12.14
CA ILE A 62 -3.03 0.72 -12.26
C ILE A 62 -1.76 1.57 -12.18
N ALA A 63 -0.88 1.29 -11.21
CA ALA A 63 0.35 2.05 -11.02
C ALA A 63 1.23 2.03 -12.29
N GLU A 64 1.47 0.85 -12.86
CA GLU A 64 2.31 0.67 -14.05
C GLU A 64 1.70 1.35 -15.30
N LYS A 65 0.38 1.40 -15.41
CA LYS A 65 -0.31 2.10 -16.51
C LYS A 65 -0.36 3.62 -16.36
N SER A 66 -0.09 4.14 -15.16
CA SER A 66 -0.29 5.56 -14.84
C SER A 66 0.97 6.40 -15.03
N ALA A 67 2.16 5.80 -14.92
CA ALA A 67 3.43 6.51 -15.03
C ALA A 67 4.58 5.56 -15.39
N ASP A 68 5.75 6.13 -15.72
CA ASP A 68 6.96 5.37 -16.02
C ASP A 68 7.59 4.85 -14.71
N ILE A 69 7.14 3.67 -14.29
CA ILE A 69 7.58 3.00 -13.05
C ILE A 69 7.85 1.52 -13.30
N ASP A 70 8.71 0.94 -12.47
CA ASP A 70 8.99 -0.49 -12.43
C ASP A 70 8.38 -1.12 -11.18
N ILE A 71 7.59 -2.18 -11.36
CA ILE A 71 7.05 -2.95 -10.24
C ILE A 71 8.17 -3.76 -9.58
N CYS A 72 8.50 -3.43 -8.33
CA CYS A 72 9.50 -4.14 -7.55
C CYS A 72 8.91 -5.43 -6.95
N PHE A 73 7.71 -5.32 -6.39
CA PHE A 73 7.10 -6.40 -5.62
C PHE A 73 5.58 -6.24 -5.54
N VAL A 74 4.86 -7.34 -5.71
CA VAL A 74 3.39 -7.42 -5.52
C VAL A 74 3.09 -8.62 -4.63
N ASP A 75 2.60 -8.35 -3.43
CA ASP A 75 2.31 -9.37 -2.43
C ASP A 75 0.81 -9.48 -2.16
N ARG A 76 0.19 -10.52 -2.72
CA ARG A 76 -1.21 -10.85 -2.48
C ARG A 76 -1.47 -11.57 -1.16
N PHE A 77 -0.43 -11.90 -0.39
CA PHE A 77 -0.55 -12.51 0.94
C PHE A 77 -0.52 -11.47 2.05
N THR A 78 0.12 -10.32 1.82
CA THR A 78 0.18 -9.20 2.77
C THR A 78 -0.57 -7.96 2.31
N GLY A 79 -0.99 -7.91 1.04
CA GLY A 79 -1.63 -6.73 0.44
C GLY A 79 -0.64 -5.59 0.22
N SER A 80 0.61 -5.89 -0.09
CA SER A 80 1.68 -4.90 -0.22
C SER A 80 2.11 -4.76 -1.68
N VAL A 81 2.30 -3.52 -2.12
CA VAL A 81 2.86 -3.22 -3.45
C VAL A 81 4.01 -2.25 -3.28
N MET A 82 5.12 -2.53 -3.94
CA MET A 82 6.27 -1.62 -4.02
C MET A 82 6.71 -1.45 -5.47
N PHE A 83 7.01 -0.23 -5.85
CA PHE A 83 7.48 0.11 -7.20
C PHE A 83 8.49 1.26 -7.14
N SER A 84 9.34 1.35 -8.16
CA SER A 84 10.40 2.35 -8.27
C SER A 84 10.23 3.19 -9.54
N GLY A 85 10.75 4.41 -9.52
CA GLY A 85 10.72 5.32 -10.67
C GLY A 85 11.26 6.69 -10.27
N ASP A 86 11.21 7.70 -11.13
CA ASP A 86 11.46 9.06 -10.68
C ASP A 86 10.37 9.51 -9.67
N VAL A 87 10.67 10.51 -8.86
CA VAL A 87 9.77 10.98 -7.79
C VAL A 87 8.39 11.35 -8.33
N GLN A 88 8.32 12.01 -9.49
CA GLN A 88 7.05 12.48 -10.05
C GLN A 88 6.23 11.31 -10.60
N SER A 89 6.88 10.35 -11.27
CA SER A 89 6.22 9.13 -11.74
C SER A 89 5.66 8.30 -10.59
N VAL A 90 6.41 8.16 -9.49
CA VAL A 90 5.95 7.45 -8.29
C VAL A 90 4.77 8.15 -7.63
N GLU A 91 4.83 9.48 -7.44
CA GLU A 91 3.71 10.25 -6.89
C GLU A 91 2.47 10.15 -7.78
N THR A 92 2.63 10.27 -9.10
CA THR A 92 1.54 10.13 -10.08
C THR A 92 0.89 8.76 -10.00
N ALA A 93 1.69 7.69 -9.95
CA ALA A 93 1.18 6.32 -9.83
C ALA A 93 0.40 6.12 -8.52
N LEU A 94 0.91 6.63 -7.39
CA LEU A 94 0.21 6.56 -6.09
C LEU A 94 -1.12 7.31 -6.13
N ASP A 95 -1.16 8.53 -6.66
CA ASP A 95 -2.39 9.32 -6.77
C ASP A 95 -3.43 8.65 -7.68
N SER A 96 -3.00 8.04 -8.79
CA SER A 96 -3.88 7.27 -9.68
C SER A 96 -4.48 6.06 -8.98
N VAL A 97 -3.68 5.32 -8.20
CA VAL A 97 -4.19 4.19 -7.41
C VAL A 97 -5.19 4.67 -6.36
N LEU A 98 -4.85 5.69 -5.56
CA LEU A 98 -5.73 6.24 -4.53
C LEU A 98 -7.07 6.69 -5.14
N SER A 99 -7.02 7.46 -6.22
CA SER A 99 -8.19 8.00 -6.90
C SER A 99 -9.10 6.89 -7.44
N TYR A 100 -8.54 5.87 -8.08
CA TYR A 100 -9.32 4.75 -8.60
C TYR A 100 -9.98 3.95 -7.48
N PHE A 101 -9.24 3.63 -6.42
CA PHE A 101 -9.75 2.84 -5.32
C PHE A 101 -10.86 3.57 -4.55
N GLU A 102 -10.71 4.88 -4.35
CA GLU A 102 -11.75 5.72 -3.73
C GLU A 102 -12.98 5.85 -4.64
N ALA A 103 -12.80 6.29 -5.89
CA ALA A 103 -13.92 6.64 -6.77
C ALA A 103 -14.64 5.42 -7.37
N ASN A 104 -13.91 4.36 -7.73
CA ASN A 104 -14.46 3.21 -8.46
C ASN A 104 -14.78 2.02 -7.55
N LEU A 105 -13.95 1.77 -6.53
CA LEU A 105 -14.09 0.60 -5.65
C LEU A 105 -14.65 0.93 -4.27
N GLN A 106 -14.82 2.23 -3.95
CA GLN A 106 -15.33 2.72 -2.68
C GLN A 106 -14.50 2.22 -1.50
N PHE A 107 -13.17 2.31 -1.64
CA PHE A 107 -12.25 2.06 -0.54
C PHE A 107 -12.13 3.29 0.33
N THR A 108 -11.92 3.08 1.63
CA THR A 108 -11.36 4.14 2.47
C THR A 108 -9.88 4.31 2.12
N THR A 109 -9.44 5.55 1.88
CA THR A 109 -8.07 5.85 1.46
C THR A 109 -7.39 6.79 2.46
N VAL A 110 -6.06 6.76 2.46
CA VAL A 110 -5.22 7.74 3.15
C VAL A 110 -4.72 8.78 2.16
N ALA A 111 -4.28 9.94 2.66
CA ALA A 111 -3.56 10.89 1.83
C ALA A 111 -2.18 10.34 1.44
N LEU A 112 -1.68 10.74 0.26
CA LEU A 112 -0.30 10.50 -0.14
C LEU A 112 0.66 11.14 0.88
N THR A 113 1.64 10.37 1.32
CA THR A 113 2.68 10.83 2.27
C THR A 113 4.06 10.69 1.67
N ARG A 114 5.04 11.46 2.18
CA ARG A 114 6.38 11.54 1.61
C ARG A 114 7.48 11.55 2.68
N SER A 115 8.62 10.92 2.38
CA SER A 115 9.89 11.03 3.10
C SER A 115 11.10 11.23 2.19
#